data_AF-A0A166BXQ8-F1
#
_entry.id   AF-A0A166BXQ8-F1
#
_cell.length_a   1.000
_cell.length_b   1.000
_cell.length_c   1.000
_cell.angle_alpha   90.00
_cell.angle_beta   90.00
_cell.angle_gamma   90.00
#
_symmetry.space_group_name_H-M   'P 1'
#
loop_
_entity.id
_entity.type
_entity.pdbx_description
1 polymer ?
#
loop_
_entity_poly.entity_id
_entity_poly.type
_entity_poly.pdbx_seq_one_letter_code
_entity_poly.pdbx_strand_id
1 'polypeptide(L)'
;MYSEDENWPYSVLGLDQAPDDLKSIKRAYAHKLKTIDQSTQAEDFQNLRTAFDAAKQFLTYNLAAKADEANETSGQRTDAGYADLSLPLDYKSDQTNPTVTIEQFQEAPSALSTSLELNELEDKISKLPRNKNGAGFLLDLLNSAIMEDPQARPRVEAAIYAYMQKCLTVDAEDHPKFRLFINDEILEAIELQFNWQSDILSLQRKFWDAGDLVAALVYKSTLYQEEGAEDDGETQFELDPVGKAVTKLALIPFLVMVLSKFTPTGSAITDALDSLFAYSSKIVAAIAVLYLTCRVTLLGWNVVKNILKYVMPSMFPQKSWSDIFSYQTLGLFQIYLLSIYLALPEGMDAKKHAFSGMILLLIFMVGFSIFWLILSLVLNKGKALYHFARSFFKS
;
A
#
# COMPACT_ATOMS: atom_id res chain seq x y z
N MET A 1 -14.65 39.97 -14.54
CA MET A 1 -13.65 39.77 -13.47
C MET A 1 -13.70 38.30 -13.14
N TYR A 2 -12.69 37.55 -13.58
CA TYR A 2 -12.50 36.16 -13.15
C TYR A 2 -12.14 36.19 -11.65
N SER A 3 -12.64 35.24 -10.87
CA SER A 3 -12.19 35.09 -9.47
C SER A 3 -10.68 34.86 -9.46
N GLU A 4 -9.97 35.37 -8.44
CA GLU A 4 -8.51 35.23 -8.35
C GLU A 4 -8.03 33.76 -8.38
N ASP A 5 -8.93 32.84 -8.00
CA ASP A 5 -8.71 31.39 -8.01
C ASP A 5 -8.79 30.76 -9.40
N GLU A 6 -9.57 31.32 -10.34
CA GLU A 6 -9.76 30.76 -11.69
C GLU A 6 -8.56 31.01 -12.62
N ASN A 7 -7.71 31.99 -12.29
CA ASN A 7 -6.57 32.37 -13.13
C ASN A 7 -5.23 31.85 -12.59
N TRP A 8 -5.27 30.94 -11.62
CA TRP A 8 -4.08 30.21 -11.21
C TRP A 8 -3.63 29.28 -12.34
N PRO A 9 -2.32 29.19 -12.68
CA PRO A 9 -1.15 29.75 -11.98
C PRO A 9 -0.71 31.15 -12.45
N TYR A 10 -1.36 31.73 -13.45
CA TYR A 10 -0.91 32.95 -14.13
C TYR A 10 -1.04 34.21 -13.27
N SER A 11 -2.04 34.29 -12.39
CA SER A 11 -2.23 35.38 -11.43
C SER A 11 -1.02 35.59 -10.52
N VAL A 12 -0.41 34.49 -10.03
CA VAL A 12 0.79 34.51 -9.17
C VAL A 12 2.00 35.09 -9.92
N LEU A 13 2.11 34.78 -11.22
CA LEU A 13 3.15 35.33 -12.09
C LEU A 13 2.89 36.80 -12.48
N GLY A 14 1.72 37.35 -12.14
CA GLY A 14 1.30 38.70 -12.55
C GLY A 14 0.91 38.77 -14.03
N LEU A 15 0.36 37.69 -14.56
CA LEU A 15 -0.15 37.61 -15.92
C LEU A 15 -1.69 37.55 -15.87
N ASP A 16 -2.34 38.46 -16.60
CA ASP A 16 -3.81 38.54 -16.63
C ASP A 16 -4.44 37.37 -17.42
N GLN A 17 -3.69 36.75 -18.33
CA GLN A 17 -4.13 35.67 -19.19
C GLN A 17 -3.01 34.64 -19.43
N ALA A 18 -3.40 33.43 -19.80
CA ALA A 18 -2.46 32.38 -20.21
C ALA A 18 -1.67 32.81 -21.46
N PRO A 19 -0.33 32.91 -21.40
CA PRO A 19 0.47 33.26 -22.56
C PRO A 19 0.59 32.08 -23.53
N ASP A 20 0.76 32.37 -24.82
CA ASP A 20 0.96 31.36 -25.87
C ASP A 20 2.40 30.83 -25.95
N ASP A 21 3.34 31.42 -25.20
CA ASP A 21 4.77 31.11 -25.33
C ASP A 21 5.51 31.01 -23.98
N LEU A 22 6.52 30.15 -23.96
CA LEU A 22 7.32 29.88 -22.76
C LEU A 22 8.20 31.08 -22.36
N LYS A 23 8.56 31.96 -23.29
CA LYS A 23 9.43 33.11 -22.99
C LYS A 23 8.68 34.14 -22.14
N SER A 24 7.39 34.36 -22.41
CA SER A 24 6.54 35.22 -21.60
C SER A 24 6.43 34.73 -20.15
N ILE A 25 6.22 33.43 -19.93
CA ILE A 25 6.19 32.82 -18.58
C ILE A 25 7.53 33.03 -17.85
N LYS A 26 8.65 32.74 -18.52
CA LYS A 26 10.00 32.92 -17.93
C LYS A 26 10.29 34.38 -17.59
N ARG A 27 9.87 35.33 -18.42
CA ARG A 27 10.05 36.76 -18.19
C ARG A 27 9.24 37.25 -17.00
N ALA A 28 7.99 36.81 -16.87
CA ALA A 28 7.13 37.13 -15.74
C ALA A 28 7.70 36.58 -14.42
N TYR A 29 8.15 35.31 -14.43
CA TYR A 29 8.83 34.69 -13.29
C TYR A 29 10.08 35.48 -12.88
N ALA A 30 10.96 35.82 -13.82
CA ALA A 30 12.18 36.58 -13.53
C ALA A 30 11.88 37.99 -12.99
N HIS A 31 10.79 38.61 -13.43
CA HIS A 31 10.36 39.92 -12.91
C HIS A 31 9.88 39.80 -11.46
N LYS A 32 9.00 38.83 -11.15
CA LYS A 32 8.52 38.57 -9.79
C LYS A 32 9.63 38.11 -8.84
N LEU A 33 10.57 37.31 -9.33
CA LEU A 33 11.72 36.84 -8.55
C LEU A 33 12.60 38.00 -8.07
N LYS A 34 12.73 39.08 -8.84
CA LYS A 34 13.47 40.29 -8.43
C LYS A 34 12.76 41.11 -7.35
N THR A 35 11.46 40.93 -7.18
CA THR A 35 10.66 41.66 -6.19
C THR A 35 10.56 40.95 -4.84
N ILE A 36 10.84 39.64 -4.80
CA ILE A 36 10.80 38.81 -3.59
C ILE A 36 12.20 38.73 -2.98
N ASP A 37 12.33 39.08 -1.71
CA ASP A 37 13.55 38.82 -0.94
C ASP A 37 13.48 37.39 -0.38
N GLN A 38 14.26 36.49 -0.99
CA GLN A 38 14.28 35.06 -0.65
C GLN A 38 14.66 34.79 0.81
N SER A 39 15.39 35.70 1.46
CA SER A 39 15.84 35.50 2.84
C SER A 39 14.73 35.73 3.87
N THR A 40 13.78 36.60 3.55
CA THR A 40 12.69 36.99 4.45
C THR A 40 11.33 36.44 4.03
N GLN A 41 11.17 36.09 2.75
CA GLN A 41 9.90 35.67 2.14
C GLN A 41 10.01 34.27 1.48
N ALA A 42 10.39 33.26 2.27
CA ALA A 42 10.57 31.90 1.77
C ALA A 42 9.28 31.28 1.21
N GLU A 43 8.13 31.56 1.83
CA GLU A 43 6.83 31.04 1.40
C GLU A 43 6.40 31.63 0.05
N ASP A 44 6.56 32.95 -0.14
CA ASP A 44 6.26 33.62 -1.41
C ASP A 44 7.15 33.12 -2.55
N PHE A 45 8.43 32.86 -2.27
CA PHE A 45 9.34 32.26 -3.24
C PHE A 45 8.89 30.86 -3.65
N GLN A 46 8.47 30.02 -2.68
CA GLN A 46 7.98 28.68 -2.96
C GLN A 46 6.69 28.72 -3.78
N ASN A 47 5.75 29.61 -3.44
CA ASN A 47 4.51 29.81 -4.19
C ASN A 47 4.77 30.28 -5.62
N LEU A 48 5.70 31.21 -5.81
CA LEU A 48 6.12 31.67 -7.13
C LEU A 48 6.75 30.53 -7.95
N ARG A 49 7.54 29.66 -7.31
CA ARG A 49 8.15 28.50 -7.96
C ARG A 49 7.12 27.49 -8.42
N THR A 50 6.19 27.12 -7.54
CA THR A 50 5.09 26.20 -7.86
C THR A 50 4.25 26.74 -9.01
N ALA A 51 3.90 28.03 -8.99
CA ALA A 51 3.14 28.66 -10.07
C ALA A 51 3.90 28.65 -11.41
N PHE A 52 5.22 28.89 -11.40
CA PHE A 52 6.04 28.82 -12.61
C PHE A 52 6.06 27.41 -13.22
N ASP A 53 6.26 26.38 -12.39
CA ASP A 53 6.31 25.00 -12.85
C ASP A 53 4.94 24.53 -13.37
N ALA A 54 3.84 24.90 -12.72
CA ALA A 54 2.48 24.65 -13.20
C ALA A 54 2.16 25.38 -14.52
N ALA A 55 2.54 26.66 -14.65
CA ALA A 55 2.30 27.45 -15.86
C ALA A 55 2.98 26.83 -17.10
N LYS A 56 4.19 26.26 -16.92
CA LYS A 56 4.89 25.52 -17.97
C LYS A 56 4.16 24.25 -18.41
N GLN A 57 3.59 23.53 -17.46
CA GLN A 57 2.83 22.31 -17.75
C GLN A 57 1.58 22.67 -18.55
N PHE A 58 0.81 23.67 -18.10
CA PHE A 58 -0.39 24.12 -18.80
C PHE A 58 -0.10 24.62 -20.23
N LEU A 59 1.02 25.34 -20.41
CA LEU A 59 1.44 25.72 -21.76
C LEU A 59 1.70 24.50 -22.65
N THR A 60 2.39 23.47 -22.14
CA THR A 60 2.66 22.24 -22.88
C THR A 60 1.36 21.53 -23.27
N TYR A 61 0.40 21.41 -22.35
CA TYR A 61 -0.91 20.82 -22.63
C TYR A 61 -1.69 21.62 -23.69
N ASN A 62 -1.72 22.95 -23.58
CA ASN A 62 -2.41 23.80 -24.55
C ASN A 62 -1.79 23.73 -25.94
N LEU A 63 -0.46 23.61 -26.03
CA LEU A 63 0.23 23.43 -27.31
C LEU A 63 -0.06 22.06 -27.93
N ALA A 64 -0.13 21.00 -27.12
CA ALA A 64 -0.54 19.68 -27.59
C ALA A 64 -1.99 19.67 -28.10
N ALA A 65 -2.93 20.22 -27.33
CA ALA A 65 -4.33 20.31 -27.73
C ALA A 65 -4.53 21.11 -29.04
N LYS A 66 -3.83 22.25 -29.18
CA LYS A 66 -3.85 23.04 -30.44
C LYS A 66 -3.25 22.26 -31.62
N ALA A 67 -2.26 21.41 -31.40
CA ALA A 67 -1.67 20.58 -32.46
C ALA A 67 -2.65 19.48 -32.92
N ASP A 68 -3.42 18.91 -32.00
CA ASP A 68 -4.45 17.92 -32.32
C ASP A 68 -5.61 18.54 -33.10
N GLU A 69 -6.11 19.71 -32.69
CA GLU A 69 -7.15 20.46 -33.42
C GLU A 69 -6.71 20.84 -34.85
N ALA A 70 -5.44 21.21 -35.01
CA ALA A 70 -4.85 21.52 -36.32
C ALA A 70 -4.76 20.28 -37.23
N ASN A 71 -4.47 19.11 -36.65
CA ASN A 71 -4.40 17.84 -37.39
C ASN A 71 -5.80 17.32 -37.79
N GLU A 72 -6.82 17.49 -36.96
CA GLU A 72 -8.20 17.08 -37.31
C GLU A 72 -8.81 17.94 -38.43
N THR A 73 -8.45 19.21 -38.50
CA THR A 73 -8.96 20.12 -39.54
C THR A 73 -8.21 19.97 -40.88
N SER A 74 -7.00 19.42 -40.85
CA SER A 74 -6.16 19.19 -42.03
C SER A 74 -6.06 17.69 -42.34
N GLY A 75 -7.15 17.10 -42.86
CA GLY A 75 -7.18 15.77 -43.47
C GLY A 75 -6.35 15.63 -44.76
N GLN A 76 -5.17 16.25 -44.80
CA GLN A 76 -4.23 16.19 -45.91
C GLN A 76 -2.82 15.96 -45.36
N ARG A 77 -2.51 14.66 -45.28
CA ARG A 77 -1.23 14.07 -44.86
C ARG A 77 -0.09 14.67 -45.68
N THR A 78 0.72 15.52 -45.07
CA THR A 78 2.07 15.84 -45.57
C THR A 78 3.09 15.45 -44.51
N ASP A 79 3.90 14.45 -44.86
CA ASP A 79 5.16 14.14 -44.17
C ASP A 79 6.04 15.38 -44.14
N ALA A 80 6.18 16.02 -42.98
CA ALA A 80 7.16 17.08 -42.76
C ALA A 80 7.68 17.02 -41.32
N GLY A 81 9.01 16.90 -41.23
CA GLY A 81 9.75 16.56 -40.04
C GLY A 81 9.58 17.51 -38.86
N TYR A 82 9.66 16.90 -37.68
CA TYR A 82 9.88 17.59 -36.41
C TYR A 82 11.19 18.39 -36.48
N ALA A 83 11.06 19.71 -36.46
CA ALA A 83 12.18 20.62 -36.32
C ALA A 83 12.73 20.53 -34.88
N ASP A 84 13.98 20.11 -34.81
CA ASP A 84 14.87 20.16 -33.66
C ASP A 84 14.91 21.58 -33.05
N LEU A 85 14.36 21.71 -31.84
CA LEU A 85 14.33 22.95 -31.04
C LEU A 85 15.55 23.05 -30.10
N SER A 86 16.72 22.56 -30.54
CA SER A 86 18.00 22.82 -29.89
C SER A 86 18.47 24.26 -30.17
N LEU A 87 17.94 25.23 -29.43
CA LEU A 87 18.46 26.61 -29.43
C LEU A 87 19.73 26.71 -28.55
N PRO A 88 20.83 27.33 -29.04
CA PRO A 88 22.04 27.53 -28.26
C PRO A 88 21.82 28.62 -27.21
N LEU A 89 21.96 28.29 -25.93
CA LEU A 89 22.06 29.26 -24.84
C LEU A 89 23.53 29.64 -24.66
N ASP A 90 23.96 30.69 -25.36
CA ASP A 90 25.23 31.38 -25.09
C ASP A 90 25.02 32.34 -23.92
N TYR A 91 25.24 31.86 -22.70
CA TYR A 91 25.22 32.67 -21.48
C TYR A 91 26.66 32.94 -21.04
N LYS A 92 27.24 34.04 -21.54
CA LYS A 92 28.48 34.60 -21.00
C LYS A 92 28.25 35.11 -19.58
N SER A 93 28.61 34.29 -18.60
CA SER A 93 28.79 34.70 -17.21
C SER A 93 30.26 35.10 -17.01
N ASP A 94 30.53 36.40 -17.01
CA ASP A 94 31.81 36.94 -16.53
C ASP A 94 31.90 36.70 -15.01
N GLN A 95 32.57 35.62 -14.62
CA GLN A 95 33.07 35.41 -13.26
C GLN A 95 34.59 35.56 -13.26
N THR A 96 35.04 36.70 -12.73
CA THR A 96 36.42 36.95 -12.34
C THR A 96 36.79 36.00 -11.18
N ASN A 97 37.66 35.05 -11.48
CA ASN A 97 38.29 34.13 -10.53
C ASN A 97 39.32 34.89 -9.67
N PRO A 98 39.22 34.91 -8.33
CA PRO A 98 40.39 35.17 -7.50
C PRO A 98 41.22 33.88 -7.40
N THR A 99 42.48 33.97 -7.81
CA THR A 99 43.52 32.97 -7.62
C THR A 99 43.69 32.68 -6.13
N VAL A 100 43.12 31.57 -5.67
CA VAL A 100 43.43 30.99 -4.36
C VAL A 100 44.60 30.02 -4.56
N THR A 101 45.74 30.35 -3.97
CA THR A 101 46.90 29.47 -3.82
C THR A 101 46.47 28.24 -3.02
N ILE A 102 46.38 27.09 -3.69
CA ILE A 102 46.10 25.80 -3.06
C ILE A 102 47.40 25.30 -2.43
N GLU A 103 47.52 25.47 -1.11
CA GLU A 103 48.44 24.68 -0.30
C GLU A 103 47.95 23.23 -0.24
N GLN A 104 48.91 22.31 -0.31
CA GLN A 104 48.80 20.86 -0.32
C GLN A 104 47.69 20.30 0.60
N PHE A 105 46.60 19.84 -0.02
CA PHE A 105 45.70 18.88 0.62
C PHE A 105 46.32 17.48 0.54
N GLN A 106 46.49 16.87 1.71
CA GLN A 106 46.77 15.45 1.85
C GLN A 106 45.75 14.64 1.03
N GLU A 107 46.25 13.74 0.19
CA GLU A 107 45.46 12.77 -0.57
C GLU A 107 44.47 12.06 0.36
N ALA A 108 43.18 12.31 0.17
CA ALA A 108 42.10 11.55 0.81
C ALA A 108 42.06 10.15 0.19
N PRO A 109 42.43 9.08 0.92
CA PRO A 109 42.35 7.73 0.39
C PRO A 109 40.94 7.21 0.66
N SER A 110 39.99 7.35 -0.29
CA SER A 110 38.72 6.56 -0.29
C SER A 110 37.80 6.71 -1.51
N ALA A 111 37.93 7.73 -2.37
CA ALA A 111 36.93 7.96 -3.44
C ALA A 111 36.93 6.90 -4.57
N LEU A 112 38.05 6.20 -4.78
CA LEU A 112 38.15 5.18 -5.84
C LEU A 112 37.42 3.88 -5.48
N SER A 113 37.40 3.47 -4.21
CA SER A 113 36.76 2.22 -3.77
C SER A 113 35.24 2.24 -3.94
N THR A 114 34.60 3.37 -3.65
CA THR A 114 33.14 3.53 -3.76
C THR A 114 32.65 3.43 -5.21
N SER A 115 33.44 3.93 -6.17
CA SER A 115 33.07 3.89 -7.59
C SER A 115 33.07 2.48 -8.19
N LEU A 116 33.98 1.62 -7.74
CA LEU A 116 34.07 0.23 -8.20
C LEU A 116 32.88 -0.58 -7.66
N GLU A 117 32.55 -0.41 -6.38
CA GLU A 117 31.41 -1.06 -5.72
C GLU A 117 30.07 -0.67 -6.36
N LEU A 118 29.94 0.60 -6.78
CA LEU A 118 28.75 1.10 -7.48
C LEU A 118 28.55 0.43 -8.84
N ASN A 119 29.61 0.27 -9.62
CA ASN A 119 29.51 -0.40 -10.92
C ASN A 119 29.15 -1.89 -10.78
N GLU A 120 29.70 -2.57 -9.76
CA GLU A 120 29.34 -3.96 -9.45
C GLU A 120 27.88 -4.08 -9.01
N LEU A 121 27.38 -3.10 -8.25
CA LEU A 121 25.99 -3.06 -7.82
C LEU A 121 25.03 -2.82 -9.00
N GLU A 122 25.35 -1.87 -9.88
CA GLU A 122 24.59 -1.65 -11.13
C GLU A 122 24.51 -2.92 -11.97
N ASP A 123 25.66 -3.60 -12.16
CA ASP A 123 25.72 -4.87 -12.90
C ASP A 123 24.87 -5.95 -12.22
N LYS A 124 24.94 -6.05 -10.89
CA LYS A 124 24.15 -6.99 -10.10
C LYS A 124 22.65 -6.75 -10.24
N ILE A 125 22.19 -5.50 -10.16
CA ILE A 125 20.77 -5.13 -10.35
C ILE A 125 20.33 -5.48 -11.77
N SER A 126 21.16 -5.19 -12.78
CA SER A 126 20.84 -5.45 -14.17
C SER A 126 20.62 -6.94 -14.49
N LYS A 127 21.28 -7.82 -13.72
CA LYS A 127 21.28 -9.29 -13.83
C LYS A 127 20.30 -9.97 -12.86
N LEU A 128 19.53 -9.21 -12.07
CA LEU A 128 18.59 -9.81 -11.12
C LEU A 128 17.56 -10.70 -11.84
N PRO A 129 17.25 -11.88 -11.29
CA PRO A 129 16.24 -12.75 -11.84
C PRO A 129 14.85 -12.13 -11.65
N ARG A 130 13.97 -12.27 -12.66
CA ARG A 130 12.58 -11.77 -12.64
C ARG A 130 11.67 -12.68 -11.82
N ASN A 131 11.97 -12.82 -10.54
CA ASN A 131 11.24 -13.65 -9.59
C ASN A 131 11.28 -13.05 -8.18
N LYS A 132 10.71 -13.76 -7.20
CA LYS A 132 10.65 -13.31 -5.80
C LYS A 132 12.02 -13.01 -5.19
N ASN A 133 13.09 -13.69 -5.62
CA ASN A 133 14.43 -13.46 -5.07
C ASN A 133 15.02 -12.14 -5.58
N GLY A 134 14.80 -11.81 -6.86
CA GLY A 134 15.19 -10.50 -7.41
C GLY A 134 14.42 -9.35 -6.73
N ALA A 135 13.12 -9.57 -6.50
CA ALA A 135 12.26 -8.64 -5.78
C ALA A 135 12.71 -8.41 -4.33
N GLY A 136 13.03 -9.48 -3.60
CA GLY A 136 13.55 -9.40 -2.22
C GLY A 136 14.89 -8.68 -2.14
N PHE A 137 15.82 -8.96 -3.07
CA PHE A 137 17.08 -8.22 -3.14
C PHE A 137 16.87 -6.73 -3.39
N LEU A 138 15.91 -6.36 -4.24
CA LEU A 138 15.57 -4.96 -4.51
C LEU A 138 15.07 -4.26 -3.24
N LEU A 139 14.23 -4.94 -2.46
CA LEU A 139 13.71 -4.41 -1.20
C LEU A 139 14.83 -4.24 -0.15
N ASP A 140 15.72 -5.23 -0.02
CA ASP A 140 16.89 -5.14 0.86
C ASP A 140 17.79 -3.96 0.45
N LEU A 141 17.97 -3.76 -0.85
CA LEU A 141 18.76 -2.65 -1.40
C LEU A 141 18.12 -1.28 -1.10
N LEU A 142 16.81 -1.13 -1.33
CA LEU A 142 16.07 0.11 -1.07
C LEU A 142 16.08 0.50 0.42
N ASN A 143 16.25 -0.47 1.31
CA ASN A 143 16.36 -0.26 2.75
C ASN A 143 17.82 -0.17 3.26
N SER A 144 18.80 -0.28 2.37
CA SER A 144 20.21 -0.28 2.76
C SER A 144 20.78 1.14 2.88
N ALA A 145 21.84 1.28 3.69
CA ALA A 145 22.51 2.56 3.93
C ALA A 145 23.10 3.20 2.65
N ILE A 146 23.26 2.45 1.56
CA ILE A 146 23.75 3.01 0.29
C ILE A 146 22.79 4.03 -0.31
N MET A 147 21.50 3.97 0.05
CA MET A 147 20.48 4.92 -0.39
C MET A 147 20.63 6.30 0.26
N GLU A 148 21.40 6.40 1.36
CA GLU A 148 21.72 7.67 2.01
C GLU A 148 22.87 8.41 1.30
N ASP A 149 23.67 7.73 0.47
CA ASP A 149 24.75 8.35 -0.29
C ASP A 149 24.21 9.12 -1.52
N PRO A 150 24.40 10.46 -1.57
CA PRO A 150 23.94 11.30 -2.68
C PRO A 150 24.52 10.93 -4.05
N GLN A 151 25.71 10.33 -4.09
CA GLN A 151 26.35 9.92 -5.35
C GLN A 151 25.86 8.54 -5.81
N ALA A 152 25.57 7.64 -4.87
CA ALA A 152 25.07 6.31 -5.17
C ALA A 152 23.61 6.32 -5.60
N ARG A 153 22.77 7.12 -4.94
CA ARG A 153 21.32 7.11 -5.10
C ARG A 153 20.85 7.29 -6.55
N PRO A 154 21.34 8.25 -7.36
CA PRO A 154 20.89 8.41 -8.75
C PRO A 154 21.24 7.21 -9.65
N ARG A 155 22.38 6.56 -9.36
CA ARG A 155 22.88 5.41 -10.10
C ARG A 155 22.06 4.15 -9.79
N VAL A 156 21.80 3.92 -8.50
CA VAL A 156 20.90 2.86 -8.04
C VAL A 156 19.49 3.06 -8.59
N GLU A 157 18.97 4.28 -8.57
CA GLU A 157 17.65 4.61 -9.12
C GLU A 157 17.54 4.26 -10.61
N ALA A 158 18.54 4.60 -11.41
CA ALA A 158 18.57 4.26 -12.84
C ALA A 158 18.62 2.74 -13.08
N ALA A 159 19.37 2.00 -12.26
CA ALA A 159 19.43 0.54 -12.33
C ALA A 159 18.10 -0.11 -11.92
N ILE A 160 17.46 0.40 -10.87
CA ILE A 160 16.12 -0.05 -10.43
C ILE A 160 15.09 0.24 -11.51
N TYR A 161 15.12 1.42 -12.13
CA TYR A 161 14.25 1.76 -13.26
C TYR A 161 14.34 0.74 -14.39
N ALA A 162 15.56 0.43 -14.84
CA ALA A 162 15.78 -0.56 -15.90
C ALA A 162 15.32 -1.97 -15.49
N TYR A 163 15.44 -2.33 -14.21
CA TYR A 163 14.90 -3.59 -13.68
C TYR A 163 13.37 -3.60 -13.68
N MET A 164 12.73 -2.50 -13.26
CA MET A 164 11.28 -2.36 -13.21
C MET A 164 10.64 -2.46 -14.60
N GLN A 165 11.23 -1.79 -15.60
CA GLN A 165 10.80 -1.94 -17.00
C GLN A 165 10.85 -3.40 -17.47
N LYS A 166 11.90 -4.16 -17.13
CA LYS A 166 12.00 -5.60 -17.48
C LYS A 166 10.94 -6.46 -16.78
N CYS A 167 10.38 -5.97 -15.67
CA CYS A 167 9.34 -6.62 -14.88
C CYS A 167 7.92 -6.23 -15.31
N LEU A 168 7.78 -5.34 -16.29
CA LEU A 168 6.49 -5.06 -16.92
C LEU A 168 6.06 -6.23 -17.80
N THR A 169 4.76 -6.45 -17.82
CA THR A 169 4.04 -7.37 -18.69
C THR A 169 2.81 -6.66 -19.20
N VAL A 170 2.34 -7.03 -20.37
CA VAL A 170 1.11 -6.49 -20.94
C VAL A 170 -0.03 -7.46 -20.62
N ASP A 171 -1.19 -6.95 -20.23
CA ASP A 171 -2.39 -7.77 -20.01
C ASP A 171 -3.17 -8.05 -21.31
N ALA A 172 -4.40 -8.55 -21.20
CA ALA A 172 -5.23 -8.86 -22.37
C ALA A 172 -5.77 -7.61 -23.09
N GLU A 173 -5.74 -6.46 -22.41
CA GLU A 173 -6.28 -5.17 -22.87
C GLU A 173 -5.16 -4.22 -23.34
N ASP A 174 -3.94 -4.74 -23.51
CA ASP A 174 -2.75 -3.98 -23.88
C ASP A 174 -2.27 -2.99 -22.79
N HIS A 175 -2.70 -3.17 -21.53
CA HIS A 175 -2.24 -2.34 -20.42
C HIS A 175 -0.95 -2.88 -19.79
N PRO A 176 0.08 -2.03 -19.59
CA PRO A 176 1.28 -2.44 -18.89
C PRO A 176 0.99 -2.62 -17.40
N LYS A 177 1.36 -3.78 -16.87
CA LYS A 177 1.23 -4.12 -15.45
C LYS A 177 2.50 -4.77 -14.92
N PHE A 178 2.72 -4.62 -13.62
CA PHE A 178 3.81 -5.31 -12.94
C PHE A 178 3.53 -6.81 -12.81
N ARG A 179 4.60 -7.62 -12.89
CA ARG A 179 4.52 -9.04 -12.52
C ARG A 179 4.20 -9.20 -11.03
N LEU A 180 3.52 -10.30 -10.69
CA LEU A 180 3.02 -10.63 -9.34
C LEU A 180 4.03 -10.57 -8.19
N PHE A 181 5.33 -10.66 -8.47
CA PHE A 181 6.36 -10.57 -7.43
C PHE A 181 6.77 -9.13 -7.08
N ILE A 182 6.35 -8.14 -7.87
CA ILE A 182 6.46 -6.72 -7.53
C ILE A 182 5.23 -6.37 -6.70
N ASN A 183 5.33 -6.66 -5.40
CA ASN A 183 4.29 -6.37 -4.42
C ASN A 183 4.30 -4.88 -4.01
N ASP A 184 3.37 -4.50 -3.16
CA ASP A 184 3.19 -3.10 -2.74
C ASP A 184 4.30 -2.63 -1.83
N GLU A 185 4.85 -3.53 -1.01
CA GLU A 185 6.00 -3.23 -0.16
C GLU A 185 7.19 -2.70 -0.97
N ILE A 186 7.45 -3.29 -2.15
CA ILE A 186 8.49 -2.79 -3.05
C ILE A 186 8.13 -1.43 -3.63
N LEU A 187 6.87 -1.24 -4.04
CA LEU A 187 6.43 0.03 -4.62
C LEU A 187 6.39 1.17 -3.60
N GLU A 188 6.01 0.89 -2.37
CA GLU A 188 6.08 1.81 -1.23
C GLU A 188 7.53 2.16 -0.89
N ALA A 189 8.45 1.18 -0.93
CA ALA A 189 9.88 1.44 -0.73
C ALA A 189 10.46 2.31 -1.86
N ILE A 190 10.08 2.06 -3.12
CA ILE A 190 10.45 2.90 -4.27
C ILE A 190 9.86 4.30 -4.10
N GLU A 191 8.60 4.41 -3.65
CA GLU A 191 7.95 5.69 -3.42
C GLU A 191 8.66 6.49 -2.34
N LEU A 192 8.97 5.87 -1.21
CA LEU A 192 9.70 6.51 -0.12
C LEU A 192 11.09 7.00 -0.56
N GLN A 193 11.77 6.23 -1.42
CA GLN A 193 13.12 6.54 -1.86
C GLN A 193 13.18 7.49 -3.06
N PHE A 194 12.17 7.55 -3.92
CA PHE A 194 12.27 8.30 -5.19
C PHE A 194 11.05 9.14 -5.54
N ASN A 195 9.95 9.02 -4.79
CA ASN A 195 8.67 9.69 -5.04
C ASN A 195 8.14 9.47 -6.47
N TRP A 196 8.31 8.26 -7.03
CA TRP A 196 7.92 7.98 -8.41
C TRP A 196 6.40 8.07 -8.66
N GLN A 197 5.58 7.72 -7.68
CA GLN A 197 4.12 7.82 -7.74
C GLN A 197 3.65 9.24 -7.43
N SER A 198 4.21 9.90 -6.41
CA SER A 198 3.84 11.28 -6.09
C SER A 198 4.36 12.31 -7.11
N ASP A 199 5.46 12.02 -7.81
CA ASP A 199 6.08 12.91 -8.80
C ASP A 199 6.39 12.17 -10.12
N ILE A 200 5.33 11.70 -10.76
CA ILE A 200 5.36 11.04 -12.08
C ILE A 200 6.08 11.90 -13.13
N LEU A 201 5.96 13.23 -13.06
CA LEU A 201 6.59 14.13 -14.02
C LEU A 201 8.11 14.22 -13.83
N SER A 202 8.61 14.13 -12.60
CA SER A 202 10.04 13.97 -12.35
C SER A 202 10.56 12.67 -12.94
N LEU A 203 9.83 11.56 -12.76
CA LEU A 203 10.17 10.27 -13.35
C LEU A 203 10.25 10.35 -14.89
N GLN A 204 9.23 10.91 -15.56
CA GLN A 204 9.21 11.07 -17.01
C GLN A 204 10.30 12.00 -17.54
N ARG A 205 10.61 13.09 -16.82
CA ARG A 205 11.70 14.00 -17.20
C ARG A 205 13.06 13.33 -17.08
N LYS A 206 13.22 12.46 -16.10
CA LYS A 206 14.48 11.76 -15.82
C LYS A 206 14.70 10.59 -16.76
N PHE A 207 13.63 9.86 -17.11
CA PHE A 207 13.67 8.71 -18.01
C PHE A 207 12.66 8.92 -19.15
N TRP A 208 13.19 9.22 -20.34
CA TRP A 208 12.39 9.59 -21.51
C TRP A 208 11.45 8.48 -22.01
N ASP A 209 11.75 7.23 -21.68
CA ASP A 209 11.00 6.02 -22.04
C ASP A 209 10.13 5.48 -20.89
N ALA A 210 9.83 6.33 -19.88
CA ALA A 210 9.07 5.91 -18.71
C ALA A 210 7.57 5.66 -18.95
N GLY A 211 7.07 5.83 -20.19
CA GLY A 211 5.63 5.75 -20.51
C GLY A 211 4.96 4.49 -19.96
N ASP A 212 5.51 3.31 -20.26
CA ASP A 212 4.94 2.03 -19.81
C ASP A 212 5.01 1.86 -18.28
N LEU A 213 6.10 2.33 -17.67
CA LEU A 213 6.27 2.25 -16.22
C LEU A 213 5.29 3.18 -15.49
N VAL A 214 5.11 4.39 -16.00
CA VAL A 214 4.14 5.36 -15.49
C VAL A 214 2.73 4.81 -15.63
N ALA A 215 2.37 4.28 -16.81
CA ALA A 215 1.07 3.66 -17.01
C ALA A 215 0.83 2.50 -16.02
N ALA A 216 1.84 1.65 -15.77
CA ALA A 216 1.73 0.57 -14.79
C ALA A 216 1.60 1.07 -13.34
N LEU A 217 2.28 2.16 -12.96
CA LEU A 217 2.15 2.78 -11.65
C LEU A 217 0.76 3.39 -11.45
N VAL A 218 0.25 4.10 -12.46
CA VAL A 218 -1.10 4.69 -12.44
C VAL A 218 -2.15 3.59 -12.37
N TYR A 219 -2.08 2.59 -13.26
CA TYR A 219 -3.01 1.46 -13.30
C TYR A 219 -3.09 0.74 -11.95
N LYS A 220 -1.94 0.54 -11.29
CA LYS A 220 -1.91 -0.07 -9.96
C LYS A 220 -2.53 0.83 -8.89
N SER A 221 -2.30 2.14 -8.95
CA SER A 221 -2.91 3.09 -8.01
C SER A 221 -4.44 3.21 -8.16
N THR A 222 -4.96 3.07 -9.38
CA THR A 222 -6.41 3.11 -9.66
C THR A 222 -7.11 1.82 -9.24
N LEU A 223 -6.48 0.66 -9.47
CA LEU A 223 -6.98 -0.64 -8.96
C LEU A 223 -7.20 -0.62 -7.44
N TYR A 224 -6.31 0.04 -6.69
CA TYR A 224 -6.48 0.19 -5.24
C TYR A 224 -7.70 1.01 -4.83
N GLN A 225 -8.16 1.93 -5.68
CA GLN A 225 -9.36 2.70 -5.39
C GLN A 225 -10.62 1.88 -5.67
N GLU A 226 -10.60 1.02 -6.68
CA GLU A 226 -11.74 0.17 -7.03
C GLU A 226 -11.87 -1.05 -6.10
N GLU A 227 -10.78 -1.75 -5.80
CA GLU A 227 -10.77 -2.85 -4.81
C GLU A 227 -11.07 -2.34 -3.37
N GLY A 228 -10.88 -1.05 -3.10
CA GLY A 228 -11.29 -0.42 -1.84
C GLY A 228 -12.76 -0.01 -1.77
N ALA A 229 -13.47 0.05 -2.91
CA ALA A 229 -14.85 0.51 -3.02
C ALA A 229 -15.86 -0.61 -3.30
N GLU A 230 -15.44 -1.72 -3.91
CA GLU A 230 -16.27 -2.90 -4.20
C GLU A 230 -15.42 -4.19 -4.08
N ASP A 231 -15.10 -4.62 -2.85
CA ASP A 231 -14.58 -5.98 -2.59
C ASP A 231 -15.49 -6.73 -1.61
N ASP A 232 -16.73 -6.95 -2.04
CA ASP A 232 -17.42 -8.22 -1.88
C ASP A 232 -16.95 -9.18 -2.99
N GLY A 233 -15.69 -9.59 -2.86
CA GLY A 233 -14.93 -10.30 -3.88
C GLY A 233 -15.60 -11.54 -4.45
N GLU A 234 -15.75 -11.52 -5.78
CA GLU A 234 -15.43 -12.69 -6.60
C GLU A 234 -13.91 -12.80 -6.75
N THR A 235 -13.23 -13.07 -5.64
CA THR A 235 -12.05 -13.92 -5.74
C THR A 235 -12.54 -15.25 -6.30
N GLN A 236 -11.86 -15.79 -7.33
CA GLN A 236 -11.93 -17.22 -7.58
C GLN A 236 -11.60 -17.90 -6.24
N PHE A 237 -12.64 -18.40 -5.56
CA PHE A 237 -12.53 -19.05 -4.27
C PHE A 237 -11.74 -20.35 -4.49
N GLU A 238 -10.42 -20.24 -4.42
CA GLU A 238 -9.65 -21.37 -3.94
C GLU A 238 -10.10 -21.57 -2.49
N LEU A 239 -11.08 -22.47 -2.32
CA LEU A 239 -11.59 -22.85 -1.01
C LEU A 239 -10.39 -23.02 -0.08
N ASP A 240 -10.35 -22.24 1.02
CA ASP A 240 -9.45 -22.46 2.15
C ASP A 240 -9.42 -23.98 2.43
N PRO A 241 -8.29 -24.61 2.81
CA PRO A 241 -8.24 -26.00 3.21
C PRO A 241 -9.44 -26.46 4.08
N VAL A 242 -9.99 -25.58 4.93
CA VAL A 242 -11.23 -25.82 5.68
C VAL A 242 -12.47 -25.88 4.78
N GLY A 243 -12.62 -24.95 3.85
CA GLY A 243 -13.68 -24.99 2.83
C GLY A 243 -13.62 -26.24 1.97
N LYS A 244 -12.42 -26.63 1.49
CA LYS A 244 -12.22 -27.88 0.73
C LYS A 244 -12.60 -29.11 1.56
N ALA A 245 -12.32 -29.10 2.87
CA ALA A 245 -12.72 -30.17 3.77
C ALA A 245 -14.24 -30.23 4.00
N VAL A 246 -14.91 -29.08 4.15
CA VAL A 246 -16.37 -28.99 4.28
C VAL A 246 -17.07 -29.49 3.02
N THR A 247 -16.59 -29.10 1.82
CA THR A 247 -17.15 -29.60 0.56
C THR A 247 -16.95 -31.11 0.40
N LYS A 248 -15.79 -31.65 0.79
CA LYS A 248 -15.53 -33.10 0.80
C LYS A 248 -16.41 -33.85 1.82
N LEU A 249 -16.66 -33.26 2.99
CA LEU A 249 -17.55 -33.84 4.00
C LEU A 249 -19.02 -33.79 3.56
N ALA A 250 -19.44 -32.77 2.83
CA ALA A 250 -20.79 -32.66 2.26
C ALA A 250 -21.06 -33.68 1.14
N LEU A 251 -20.02 -34.19 0.47
CA LEU A 251 -20.15 -35.25 -0.54
C LEU A 251 -20.46 -36.63 0.06
N ILE A 252 -20.08 -36.88 1.33
CA ILE A 252 -20.32 -38.16 2.00
C ILE A 252 -21.82 -38.51 2.09
N PRO A 253 -22.71 -37.65 2.62
CA PRO A 253 -24.15 -37.95 2.66
C PRO A 253 -24.77 -38.08 1.27
N PHE A 254 -24.28 -37.34 0.27
CA PHE A 254 -24.70 -37.51 -1.12
C PHE A 254 -24.35 -38.89 -1.66
N LEU A 255 -23.13 -39.37 -1.39
CA LEU A 255 -22.66 -40.68 -1.85
C LEU A 255 -23.39 -41.83 -1.13
N VAL A 256 -23.68 -41.67 0.17
CA VAL A 256 -24.53 -42.59 0.94
C VAL A 256 -25.95 -42.64 0.37
N MET A 257 -26.53 -41.48 0.01
CA MET A 257 -27.85 -41.40 -0.63
C MET A 257 -27.88 -42.04 -2.02
N VAL A 258 -26.81 -41.93 -2.80
CA VAL A 258 -26.70 -42.61 -4.11
C VAL A 258 -26.61 -44.12 -3.90
N LEU A 259 -25.78 -44.58 -2.97
CA LEU A 259 -25.62 -46.02 -2.69
C LEU A 259 -26.89 -46.67 -2.17
N SER A 260 -27.70 -45.98 -1.36
CA SER A 260 -28.96 -46.52 -0.84
C SER A 260 -30.01 -46.79 -1.94
N LYS A 261 -29.94 -46.08 -3.08
CA LYS A 261 -30.81 -46.33 -4.24
C LYS A 261 -30.47 -47.61 -5.00
N PHE A 262 -29.26 -48.13 -4.85
CA PHE A 262 -28.81 -49.35 -5.53
C PHE A 262 -28.89 -50.60 -4.64
N THR A 263 -29.17 -50.44 -3.36
CA THR A 263 -29.35 -51.57 -2.43
C THR A 263 -30.80 -52.05 -2.41
N PRO A 264 -31.06 -53.37 -2.47
CA PRO A 264 -32.40 -53.93 -2.36
C PRO A 264 -33.05 -53.53 -1.03
N THR A 265 -34.29 -53.05 -1.12
CA THR A 265 -35.11 -52.63 0.03
C THR A 265 -35.31 -53.80 1.00
N GLY A 266 -34.99 -53.60 2.28
CA GLY A 266 -35.17 -54.60 3.34
C GLY A 266 -33.95 -55.45 3.68
N SER A 267 -32.75 -55.03 3.28
CA SER A 267 -31.50 -55.67 3.69
C SER A 267 -30.96 -55.03 4.97
N ALA A 268 -30.21 -55.78 5.79
CA ALA A 268 -29.50 -55.20 6.95
C ALA A 268 -28.55 -54.05 6.56
N ILE A 269 -28.18 -53.98 5.28
CA ILE A 269 -27.36 -52.90 4.70
C ILE A 269 -28.16 -51.60 4.59
N THR A 270 -29.46 -51.65 4.24
CA THR A 270 -30.29 -50.44 4.16
C THR A 270 -30.47 -49.79 5.54
N ASP A 271 -30.70 -50.59 6.58
CA ASP A 271 -30.86 -50.06 7.95
C ASP A 271 -29.56 -49.43 8.48
N ALA A 272 -28.41 -50.02 8.14
CA ALA A 272 -27.10 -49.48 8.50
C ALA A 272 -26.81 -48.16 7.76
N LEU A 273 -27.17 -48.07 6.47
CA LEU A 273 -26.99 -46.85 5.67
C LEU A 273 -27.91 -45.71 6.16
N ASP A 274 -29.15 -46.01 6.55
CA ASP A 274 -30.09 -45.02 7.07
C ASP A 274 -29.61 -44.45 8.42
N SER A 275 -29.08 -45.31 9.30
CA SER A 275 -28.46 -44.88 10.56
C SER A 275 -27.21 -44.02 10.34
N LEU A 276 -26.35 -44.41 9.38
CA LEU A 276 -25.16 -43.64 9.01
C LEU A 276 -25.53 -42.28 8.39
N PHE A 277 -26.60 -42.22 7.59
CA PHE A 277 -27.12 -40.98 7.01
C PHE A 277 -27.69 -40.05 8.09
N ALA A 278 -28.47 -40.59 9.03
CA ALA A 278 -29.00 -39.85 10.16
C ALA A 278 -27.90 -39.29 11.08
N TYR A 279 -26.79 -40.02 11.23
CA TYR A 279 -25.65 -39.56 12.04
C TYR A 279 -24.79 -38.53 11.31
N SER A 280 -24.45 -38.78 10.04
CA SER A 280 -23.63 -37.87 9.24
C SER A 280 -24.33 -36.53 8.97
N SER A 281 -25.65 -36.52 8.74
CA SER A 281 -26.42 -35.28 8.56
C SER A 281 -26.38 -34.39 9.81
N LYS A 282 -26.43 -34.96 11.02
CA LYS A 282 -26.29 -34.21 12.28
C LYS A 282 -24.88 -33.61 12.44
N ILE A 283 -23.84 -34.35 12.07
CA ILE A 283 -22.45 -33.85 12.12
C ILE A 283 -22.24 -32.72 11.11
N VAL A 284 -22.72 -32.89 9.88
CA VAL A 284 -22.60 -31.86 8.84
C VAL A 284 -23.37 -30.60 9.25
N ALA A 285 -24.57 -30.74 9.82
CA ALA A 285 -25.33 -29.62 10.36
C ALA A 285 -24.59 -28.90 11.49
N ALA A 286 -23.98 -29.63 12.43
CA ALA A 286 -23.20 -29.06 13.52
C ALA A 286 -21.96 -28.30 13.01
N ILE A 287 -21.23 -28.87 12.04
CA ILE A 287 -20.06 -28.22 11.42
C ILE A 287 -20.48 -26.98 10.63
N ALA A 288 -21.60 -27.04 9.92
CA ALA A 288 -22.13 -25.89 9.17
C ALA A 288 -22.53 -24.76 10.11
N VAL A 289 -23.21 -25.05 11.23
CA VAL A 289 -23.56 -24.05 12.25
C VAL A 289 -22.30 -23.46 12.87
N LEU A 290 -21.30 -24.28 13.21
CA LEU A 290 -20.03 -23.79 13.77
C LEU A 290 -19.31 -22.87 12.77
N TYR A 291 -19.22 -23.28 11.50
CA TYR A 291 -18.60 -22.50 10.44
C TYR A 291 -19.32 -21.16 10.22
N LEU A 292 -20.65 -21.19 10.12
CA LEU A 292 -21.48 -19.99 9.94
C LEU A 292 -21.31 -19.04 11.12
N THR A 293 -21.33 -19.56 12.35
CA THR A 293 -21.13 -18.76 13.57
C THR A 293 -19.76 -18.10 13.57
N CYS A 294 -18.71 -18.85 13.18
CA CYS A 294 -17.34 -18.34 13.09
C CYS A 294 -17.21 -17.25 12.00
N ARG A 295 -17.87 -17.44 10.85
CA ARG A 295 -17.93 -16.45 9.77
C ARG A 295 -18.64 -15.17 10.20
N VAL A 296 -19.78 -15.28 10.88
CA VAL A 296 -20.55 -14.14 11.38
C VAL A 296 -19.76 -13.36 12.44
N THR A 297 -19.07 -14.04 13.35
CA THR A 297 -18.20 -13.36 14.34
C THR A 297 -16.99 -12.69 13.69
N LEU A 298 -16.37 -13.31 12.69
CA LEU A 298 -15.27 -12.70 11.92
C LEU A 298 -15.74 -11.47 11.13
N LEU A 299 -16.92 -11.54 10.49
CA LEU A 299 -17.53 -10.42 9.78
C LEU A 299 -17.85 -9.26 10.73
N GLY A 300 -18.52 -9.54 11.85
CA GLY A 300 -18.80 -8.54 12.89
C GLY A 300 -17.52 -7.90 13.43
N TRP A 301 -16.45 -8.67 13.58
CA TRP A 301 -15.14 -8.15 13.99
C TRP A 301 -14.50 -7.23 12.96
N ASN A 302 -14.55 -7.57 11.67
CA ASN A 302 -14.02 -6.70 10.62
C ASN A 302 -14.75 -5.35 10.58
N VAL A 303 -16.07 -5.36 10.77
CA VAL A 303 -16.87 -4.13 10.90
C VAL A 303 -16.40 -3.31 12.11
N VAL A 304 -16.24 -3.92 13.28
CA VAL A 304 -15.77 -3.24 14.49
C VAL A 304 -14.34 -2.71 14.33
N LYS A 305 -13.43 -3.47 13.71
CA LYS A 305 -12.06 -3.06 13.42
C LYS A 305 -12.02 -1.84 12.49
N ASN A 306 -12.86 -1.84 11.45
CA ASN A 306 -12.97 -0.71 10.54
C ASN A 306 -13.52 0.52 11.26
N ILE A 307 -14.59 0.38 12.05
CA ILE A 307 -15.12 1.50 12.86
C ILE A 307 -14.06 2.04 13.81
N LEU A 308 -13.32 1.18 14.52
CA LEU A 308 -12.25 1.59 15.44
C LEU A 308 -11.09 2.30 14.74
N LYS A 309 -10.71 1.85 13.54
CA LYS A 309 -9.66 2.49 12.72
C LYS A 309 -10.02 3.93 12.36
N TYR A 310 -11.30 4.20 12.09
CA TYR A 310 -11.77 5.55 11.75
C TYR A 310 -12.07 6.43 12.97
N VAL A 311 -12.54 5.85 14.07
CA VAL A 311 -12.99 6.64 15.24
C VAL A 311 -11.87 6.97 16.22
N MET A 312 -10.79 6.17 16.32
CA MET A 312 -9.73 6.41 17.32
C MET A 312 -8.28 6.34 16.81
N PRO A 313 -7.84 7.19 15.86
CA PRO A 313 -6.43 7.28 15.48
C PRO A 313 -5.51 7.81 16.60
N SER A 314 -6.03 8.58 17.56
CA SER A 314 -5.22 9.37 18.50
C SER A 314 -5.06 8.79 19.91
N MET A 315 -5.78 7.72 20.29
CA MET A 315 -5.82 7.24 21.68
C MET A 315 -4.98 5.99 21.99
N PHE A 316 -4.53 5.21 21.00
CA PHE A 316 -3.79 3.97 21.25
C PHE A 316 -2.57 3.83 20.33
N PRO A 317 -1.32 3.92 20.85
CA PRO A 317 -0.14 3.60 20.06
C PRO A 317 -0.14 2.10 19.69
N GLN A 318 0.34 1.78 18.47
CA GLN A 318 0.35 0.43 17.84
C GLN A 318 0.84 -0.73 18.74
N LYS A 319 1.52 -0.46 19.84
CA LYS A 319 2.08 -1.47 20.75
C LYS A 319 1.07 -2.12 21.72
N SER A 320 -0.16 -1.58 21.87
CA SER A 320 -1.17 -2.12 22.83
C SER A 320 -2.09 -3.20 22.26
N TRP A 321 -1.95 -3.57 20.99
CA TRP A 321 -2.85 -4.55 20.35
C TRP A 321 -2.67 -5.97 20.88
N SER A 322 -1.49 -6.33 21.41
CA SER A 322 -1.23 -7.64 22.02
C SER A 322 -2.11 -7.94 23.24
N ASP A 323 -2.46 -6.91 24.02
CA ASP A 323 -3.32 -7.07 25.19
C ASP A 323 -4.78 -7.33 24.76
N ILE A 324 -5.20 -6.76 23.62
CA ILE A 324 -6.51 -6.99 23.00
C ILE A 324 -6.62 -8.43 22.47
N PHE A 325 -5.52 -9.01 21.97
CA PHE A 325 -5.46 -10.42 21.56
C PHE A 325 -5.74 -11.41 22.72
N SER A 326 -5.40 -11.06 23.97
CA SER A 326 -5.69 -11.92 25.13
C SER A 326 -7.19 -12.08 25.42
N TYR A 327 -7.98 -11.04 25.14
CA TYR A 327 -9.44 -11.08 25.25
C TYR A 327 -10.10 -11.92 24.15
N GLN A 328 -9.48 -12.01 22.97
CA GLN A 328 -9.95 -12.84 21.85
C GLN A 328 -9.82 -14.34 22.15
N THR A 329 -8.71 -14.78 22.75
CA THR A 329 -8.56 -16.18 23.17
C THR A 329 -9.61 -16.58 24.21
N LEU A 330 -10.04 -15.64 25.05
CA LEU A 330 -11.09 -15.88 26.05
C LEU A 330 -12.48 -16.04 25.39
N GLY A 331 -12.80 -15.19 24.40
CA GLY A 331 -14.08 -15.25 23.68
C GLY A 331 -14.23 -16.51 22.83
N LEU A 332 -13.17 -16.91 22.11
CA LEU A 332 -13.16 -18.16 21.35
C LEU A 332 -13.26 -19.39 22.27
N PHE A 333 -12.63 -19.35 23.45
CA PHE A 333 -12.75 -20.40 24.45
C PHE A 333 -14.17 -20.52 25.02
N GLN A 334 -14.87 -19.39 25.23
CA GLN A 334 -16.27 -19.37 25.67
C GLN A 334 -17.21 -19.98 24.61
N ILE A 335 -17.02 -19.63 23.33
CA ILE A 335 -17.81 -20.21 22.23
C ILE A 335 -17.55 -21.71 22.12
N TYR A 336 -16.29 -22.15 22.26
CA TYR A 336 -15.92 -23.56 22.25
C TYR A 336 -16.59 -24.36 23.37
N LEU A 337 -16.58 -23.85 24.61
CA LEU A 337 -17.25 -24.48 25.75
C LEU A 337 -18.78 -24.54 25.56
N LEU A 338 -19.38 -23.50 24.99
CA LEU A 338 -20.80 -23.47 24.69
C LEU A 338 -21.17 -24.51 23.62
N SER A 339 -20.33 -24.68 22.59
CA SER A 339 -20.54 -25.71 21.56
C SER A 339 -20.40 -27.13 22.11
N ILE A 340 -19.49 -27.39 23.06
CA ILE A 340 -19.40 -28.69 23.76
C ILE A 340 -20.66 -28.93 24.60
N TYR A 341 -21.16 -27.89 25.29
CA TYR A 341 -22.38 -27.99 26.09
C TYR A 341 -23.61 -28.34 25.24
N LEU A 342 -23.75 -27.70 24.07
CA LEU A 342 -24.85 -27.96 23.14
C LEU A 342 -24.76 -29.35 22.49
N ALA A 343 -23.56 -29.92 22.36
CA ALA A 343 -23.34 -31.25 21.80
C ALA A 343 -23.69 -32.41 22.77
N LEU A 344 -23.94 -32.14 24.06
CA LEU A 344 -24.28 -33.18 25.03
C LEU A 344 -25.74 -33.67 24.85
N PRO A 345 -25.99 -35.00 24.83
CA PRO A 345 -27.32 -35.55 24.63
C PRO A 345 -28.28 -35.19 25.77
N GLU A 346 -29.56 -34.99 25.42
CA GLU A 346 -30.63 -34.67 26.36
C GLU A 346 -31.01 -35.92 27.16
N GLY A 347 -30.58 -36.00 28.42
CA GLY A 347 -30.97 -37.12 29.29
C GLY A 347 -30.15 -37.33 30.58
N MET A 348 -29.03 -36.63 30.78
CA MET A 348 -28.22 -36.81 32.00
C MET A 348 -28.37 -35.64 32.97
N ASP A 349 -28.51 -35.94 34.27
CA ASP A 349 -28.31 -34.99 35.39
C ASP A 349 -26.96 -34.24 35.31
N ALA A 350 -26.02 -34.77 34.51
CA ALA A 350 -24.79 -34.11 34.12
C ALA A 350 -24.99 -32.74 33.44
N LYS A 351 -26.12 -32.48 32.73
CA LYS A 351 -26.37 -31.15 32.15
C LYS A 351 -26.56 -30.09 33.23
N LYS A 352 -27.22 -30.41 34.34
CA LYS A 352 -27.40 -29.46 35.45
C LYS A 352 -26.08 -29.14 36.15
N HIS A 353 -25.25 -30.14 36.38
CA HIS A 353 -23.92 -29.95 36.97
C HIS A 353 -22.94 -29.24 36.02
N ALA A 354 -22.97 -29.57 34.72
CA ALA A 354 -22.18 -28.89 33.70
C ALA A 354 -22.60 -27.42 33.51
N PHE A 355 -23.91 -27.14 33.55
CA PHE A 355 -24.43 -25.78 33.46
C PHE A 355 -24.04 -24.93 34.68
N SER A 356 -24.15 -25.50 35.89
CA SER A 356 -23.69 -24.84 37.13
C SER A 356 -22.17 -24.58 37.12
N GLY A 357 -21.39 -25.55 36.64
CA GLY A 357 -19.94 -25.40 36.43
C GLY A 357 -19.58 -24.34 35.40
N MET A 358 -20.31 -24.26 34.29
CA MET A 358 -20.13 -23.19 33.28
C MET A 358 -20.45 -21.82 33.85
N ILE A 359 -21.52 -21.67 34.63
CA ILE A 359 -21.87 -20.39 35.25
C ILE A 359 -20.78 -19.95 36.23
N LEU A 360 -20.29 -20.85 37.08
CA LEU A 360 -19.18 -20.56 38.01
C LEU A 360 -17.90 -20.17 37.27
N LEU A 361 -17.57 -20.86 36.18
CA LEU A 361 -16.39 -20.56 35.37
C LEU A 361 -16.53 -19.22 34.64
N LEU A 362 -17.73 -18.88 34.17
CA LEU A 362 -18.03 -17.60 33.53
C LEU A 362 -17.95 -16.44 34.53
N ILE A 363 -18.49 -16.61 35.74
CA ILE A 363 -18.34 -15.64 36.84
C ILE A 363 -16.87 -15.44 37.20
N PHE A 364 -16.10 -16.53 37.31
CA PHE A 364 -14.67 -16.46 37.61
C PHE A 364 -13.88 -15.72 36.52
N MET A 365 -14.17 -16.00 35.24
CA MET A 365 -13.51 -15.36 34.09
C MET A 365 -13.84 -13.87 33.97
N VAL A 366 -15.10 -13.49 34.23
CA VAL A 366 -15.51 -12.08 34.27
C VAL A 366 -14.84 -11.37 35.45
N GLY A 367 -14.84 -11.99 36.63
CA GLY A 367 -14.15 -11.45 37.81
C GLY A 367 -12.64 -11.27 37.58
N PHE A 368 -11.98 -12.25 36.95
CA PHE A 368 -10.56 -12.19 36.61
C PHE A 368 -10.26 -11.09 35.58
N SER A 369 -11.12 -10.93 34.57
CA SER A 369 -10.98 -9.87 33.56
C SER A 369 -11.14 -8.47 34.16
N ILE A 370 -12.09 -8.29 35.08
CA ILE A 370 -12.29 -7.02 35.81
C ILE A 370 -11.10 -6.76 36.73
N PHE A 371 -10.64 -7.77 37.47
CA PHE A 371 -9.45 -7.66 38.33
C PHE A 371 -8.21 -7.24 37.54
N TRP A 372 -7.97 -7.87 36.38
CA TRP A 372 -6.83 -7.55 35.52
C TRP A 372 -6.92 -6.14 34.95
N LEU A 373 -8.12 -5.69 34.56
CA LEU A 373 -8.35 -4.34 34.07
C LEU A 373 -8.09 -3.28 35.17
N ILE A 374 -8.55 -3.54 36.41
CA ILE A 374 -8.26 -2.68 37.56
C ILE A 374 -6.75 -2.65 37.84
N LEU A 375 -6.08 -3.81 37.82
CA LEU A 375 -4.64 -3.90 38.04
C LEU A 375 -3.85 -3.14 36.96
N SER A 376 -4.24 -3.28 35.70
CA SER A 376 -3.64 -2.54 34.57
C SER A 376 -3.82 -1.03 34.71
N LEU A 377 -5.01 -0.57 35.13
CA LEU A 377 -5.27 0.85 35.39
C LEU A 377 -4.42 1.39 36.55
N VAL A 378 -4.24 0.62 37.63
CA VAL A 378 -3.38 1.00 38.76
C VAL A 378 -1.91 1.08 38.33
N LEU A 379 -1.42 0.09 37.59
CA LEU A 379 -0.03 0.03 37.12
C LEU A 379 0.28 1.12 36.09
N ASN A 380 -0.64 1.44 35.17
CA ASN A 380 -0.45 2.51 34.19
C ASN A 380 -0.49 3.90 34.84
N LYS A 381 -1.33 4.12 35.86
CA LYS A 381 -1.27 5.35 36.66
C LYS A 381 0.05 5.48 37.41
N GLY A 382 0.63 4.37 37.87
CA GLY A 382 1.97 4.34 38.47
C GLY A 382 3.08 4.77 37.50
N LYS A 383 3.02 4.33 36.23
CA LYS A 383 3.98 4.76 35.19
C LYS A 383 3.84 6.24 34.83
N ALA A 384 2.61 6.75 34.76
CA ALA A 384 2.37 8.18 34.53
C ALA A 384 2.91 9.04 35.69
N LEU A 385 2.70 8.62 36.94
CA LEU A 385 3.28 9.30 38.11
C LEU A 385 4.81 9.24 38.14
N TYR A 386 5.40 8.10 37.74
CA TYR A 386 6.84 7.92 37.66
C TYR A 386 7.49 8.82 36.59
N HIS A 387 6.87 8.92 35.41
CA HIS A 387 7.33 9.85 34.36
C HIS A 387 7.16 11.32 34.77
N PHE A 388 6.05 11.65 35.44
CA PHE A 388 5.83 12.99 35.98
C PHE A 388 6.87 13.36 37.03
N ALA A 389 7.11 12.50 38.04
CA ALA A 389 8.11 12.70 39.07
C ALA A 389 9.53 12.80 38.48
N ARG A 390 9.87 11.98 37.48
CA ARG A 390 11.17 12.03 36.80
C ARG A 390 11.37 13.31 35.99
N SER A 391 10.30 13.89 35.43
CA SER A 391 10.36 15.19 34.75
C SER A 391 10.49 16.35 35.75
N PHE A 392 9.82 16.23 36.91
CA PHE A 392 9.82 17.26 37.95
C PHE A 392 11.16 17.37 38.68
N PHE A 393 11.89 16.28 38.86
CA PHE A 393 13.24 16.28 39.47
C PHE A 393 14.38 16.63 38.50
N LYS A 394 14.09 16.82 37.21
CA LYS A 394 15.08 17.22 36.19
C LYS A 394 15.07 18.72 35.88
N SER A 395 14.08 19.46 36.41
CA SER A 395 14.08 20.92 36.48
C SER A 395 14.56 21.36 37.86
#